data_AF-A0A558BR64-F1
#
_entry.id   AF-A0A558BR64-F1
#
_cell.length_a   1.000
_cell.length_b   1.000
_cell.length_c   1.000
_cell.angle_alpha   90.00
_cell.angle_beta   90.00
_cell.angle_gamma   90.00
#
_symmetry.space_group_name_H-M   'P 1'
#
loop_
_entity.id
_entity.type
_entity.pdbx_description
1 polymer ?
#
loop_
_entity_poly.entity_id
_entity_poly.type
_entity_poly.pdbx_seq_one_letter_code
_entity_poly.pdbx_strand_id
1 'polypeptide(L)'
;MASYSARLEVNGQVYPVVLCSYNFEQAIDARGRISERMRHGLLELVLDVPAGDQLLVWAATPHYPLDGHVSFHQVNGLMASETIMFKSGQCIGYQEVFEAGADLVGSYRCSLTIAAAQLELAAGGPLSGSTPASGAAGLAAAAGATIAAAQQAQRLVGQATALVADPGAAVATSAVAASVLAAVPPASQYLYREDNFPYASVGKEPGRLKSFIDAAGNLSPANPAGKATIQDHVRGSEPRKSDSPYTSTSAALNVGKSYGDHEIRIDHAGLAQGIAHGEVAGVEIISNDQVLQHLEAKRTEAQARYDLAPSTKNKVRLARAQSDIENSRRDQEVLVKGVVPAKYVEVIKKSS
;
A
#
# COMPACT_ATOMS: atom_id res chain seq x y z
N MET A 1 -5.41 14.18 21.08
CA MET A 1 -4.62 12.93 21.10
C MET A 1 -3.74 12.91 19.88
N ALA A 2 -2.44 12.71 20.04
CA ALA A 2 -1.56 12.45 18.88
C ALA A 2 -1.87 11.05 18.34
N SER A 3 -2.07 10.93 17.03
CA SER A 3 -2.28 9.65 16.37
C SER A 3 -0.93 9.08 15.95
N TYR A 4 -0.72 7.78 16.13
CA TYR A 4 0.51 7.08 15.78
C TYR A 4 0.19 5.86 14.89
N SER A 5 1.14 5.47 14.04
CA SER A 5 1.14 4.21 13.29
C SER A 5 2.42 3.44 13.58
N ALA A 6 2.35 2.12 13.67
CA ALA A 6 3.51 1.27 13.93
C ALA A 6 3.76 0.28 12.79
N ARG A 7 5.02 -0.08 12.57
CA ARG A 7 5.44 -1.06 11.55
C ARG A 7 6.54 -1.96 12.09
N LEU A 8 6.41 -3.27 11.87
CA LEU A 8 7.44 -4.26 12.13
C LEU A 8 8.22 -4.49 10.84
N GLU A 9 9.54 -4.42 10.90
CA GLU A 9 10.42 -4.87 9.83
C GLU A 9 11.27 -6.06 10.31
N VAL A 10 11.17 -7.19 9.61
CA VAL A 10 11.93 -8.40 9.89
C VAL A 10 12.18 -9.16 8.59
N ASN A 11 13.41 -9.63 8.38
CA ASN A 11 13.82 -10.34 7.16
C ASN A 11 13.51 -9.58 5.85
N GLY A 12 13.62 -8.25 5.87
CA GLY A 12 13.34 -7.39 4.71
C GLY A 12 11.84 -7.25 4.37
N GLN A 13 10.94 -7.77 5.20
CA GLN A 13 9.50 -7.60 5.08
C GLN A 13 9.00 -6.59 6.09
N VAL A 14 7.99 -5.82 5.69
CA VAL A 14 7.36 -4.81 6.53
C VAL A 14 5.90 -5.16 6.77
N TYR A 15 5.51 -5.20 8.04
CA TYR A 15 4.18 -5.57 8.50
C TYR A 15 3.54 -4.40 9.27
N PRO A 16 2.32 -3.96 8.91
CA PRO A 16 1.56 -2.99 9.71
C PRO A 16 1.24 -3.56 11.10
N VAL A 17 1.50 -2.77 12.14
CA VAL A 17 1.27 -3.17 13.53
C VAL A 17 0.05 -2.44 14.08
N VAL A 18 -0.93 -3.21 14.53
CA VAL A 18 -2.17 -2.73 15.17
C VAL A 18 -1.95 -2.53 16.67
N LEU A 19 -1.22 -3.44 17.32
CA LEU A 19 -0.85 -3.36 18.73
C LEU A 19 0.60 -3.79 18.91
N CYS A 20 1.34 -3.04 19.73
CA CYS A 20 2.67 -3.40 20.19
C CYS A 20 2.71 -3.28 21.71
N SER A 21 3.10 -4.35 22.38
CA SER A 21 3.31 -4.43 23.82
C SER A 21 4.71 -4.95 24.10
N TYR A 22 5.41 -4.27 24.99
CA TYR A 22 6.74 -4.63 25.47
C TYR A 22 6.90 -4.08 26.89
N ASN A 23 7.76 -4.71 27.68
CA ASN A 23 8.02 -4.26 29.04
C ASN A 23 9.50 -4.38 29.38
N PHE A 24 9.90 -3.57 30.36
CA PHE A 24 11.19 -3.67 31.02
C PHE A 24 10.97 -3.62 32.52
N GLU A 25 11.56 -4.57 33.23
CA GLU A 25 11.36 -4.73 34.66
C GLU A 25 12.71 -4.86 35.36
N GLN A 26 12.76 -4.34 36.58
CA GLN A 26 13.86 -4.50 37.52
C GLN A 26 13.29 -5.01 38.84
N ALA A 27 13.84 -6.11 39.35
CA ALA A 27 13.44 -6.61 40.65
C ALA A 27 13.91 -5.66 41.76
N ILE A 28 13.09 -5.53 42.80
CA ILE A 28 13.39 -4.81 44.02
C ILE A 28 13.36 -5.76 45.21
N ASP A 29 14.20 -5.52 46.22
CA ASP A 29 14.17 -6.26 47.48
C ASP A 29 12.99 -5.81 48.37
N ALA A 30 12.81 -6.47 49.52
CA ALA A 30 11.77 -6.14 50.50
C ALA A 30 11.86 -4.73 51.09
N ARG A 31 12.94 -3.99 50.81
CA ARG A 31 13.18 -2.60 51.25
C ARG A 31 13.07 -1.60 50.09
N GLY A 32 12.66 -2.04 48.90
CA GLY A 32 12.50 -1.21 47.71
C GLY A 32 13.80 -0.85 47.00
N ARG A 33 14.91 -1.53 47.30
CA ARG A 33 16.19 -1.32 46.59
C ARG A 33 16.29 -2.25 45.40
N ILE A 34 16.85 -1.76 44.29
CA ILE A 34 17.09 -2.56 43.08
C ILE A 34 17.99 -3.74 43.43
N SER A 35 17.52 -4.95 43.14
CA SER A 35 18.21 -6.20 43.47
C SER A 35 18.77 -6.92 42.24
N GLU A 36 18.27 -6.60 41.04
CA GLU A 36 18.68 -7.25 39.79
C GLU A 36 18.90 -6.26 38.65
N ARG A 37 19.62 -6.72 37.61
CA ARG A 37 19.75 -6.01 36.35
C ARG A 37 18.41 -5.96 35.63
N MET A 38 18.17 -4.86 34.91
CA MET A 38 17.03 -4.69 34.00
C MET A 38 16.90 -5.87 33.04
N ARG A 39 15.71 -6.46 33.02
CA ARG A 39 15.30 -7.48 32.06
C ARG A 39 14.20 -6.90 31.19
N HIS A 40 14.14 -7.32 29.94
CA HIS A 40 12.99 -7.06 29.08
C HIS A 40 12.14 -8.31 28.99
N GLY A 41 10.83 -8.12 28.86
CA GLY A 41 9.91 -9.22 28.57
C GLY A 41 9.88 -9.57 27.10
N LEU A 42 8.78 -10.22 26.72
CA LEU A 42 8.48 -10.58 25.34
C LEU A 42 8.02 -9.35 24.56
N LEU A 43 8.33 -9.34 23.28
CA LEU A 43 7.74 -8.39 22.34
C LEU A 43 6.48 -9.02 21.76
N GLU A 44 5.33 -8.47 22.11
CA GLU A 44 4.01 -8.95 21.71
C GLU A 44 3.39 -7.99 20.70
N LEU A 45 3.06 -8.51 19.52
CA LEU A 45 2.55 -7.74 18.40
C LEU A 45 1.22 -8.30 17.91
N VAL A 46 0.31 -7.42 17.51
CA VAL A 46 -0.87 -7.78 16.72
C VAL A 46 -0.76 -7.09 15.37
N LEU A 47 -0.87 -7.87 14.30
CA LEU A 47 -0.77 -7.44 12.91
C LEU A 47 -2.04 -7.84 12.16
N ASP A 48 -2.27 -7.24 10.99
CA ASP A 48 -3.15 -7.87 10.00
C ASP A 48 -2.46 -9.11 9.43
N VAL A 49 -3.22 -10.18 9.16
CA VAL A 49 -2.62 -11.42 8.64
C VAL A 49 -1.94 -11.14 7.29
N PRO A 50 -0.62 -11.36 7.16
CA PRO A 50 0.08 -11.09 5.91
C PRO A 50 -0.31 -12.10 4.84
N ALA A 51 -0.27 -11.68 3.57
CA ALA A 51 -0.59 -12.56 2.43
C ALA A 51 0.47 -13.65 2.16
N GLY A 52 1.65 -13.55 2.79
CA GLY A 52 2.75 -14.49 2.60
C GLY A 52 3.14 -15.23 3.88
N ASP A 53 3.72 -16.41 3.72
CA ASP A 53 3.91 -17.37 4.81
C ASP A 53 5.15 -17.11 5.68
N GLN A 54 5.86 -15.98 5.50
CA GLN A 54 7.18 -15.77 6.13
C GLN A 54 7.12 -15.75 7.67
N LEU A 55 6.09 -15.17 8.27
CA LEU A 55 5.90 -15.21 9.72
C LEU A 55 5.56 -16.63 10.21
N LEU A 56 4.81 -17.39 9.40
CA LEU A 56 4.45 -18.77 9.69
C LEU A 56 5.66 -19.70 9.55
N VAL A 57 6.51 -19.49 8.54
CA VAL A 57 7.81 -20.17 8.39
C VAL A 57 8.73 -19.85 9.56
N TRP A 58 8.79 -18.58 9.99
CA TRP A 58 9.59 -18.19 11.16
C TRP A 58 9.09 -18.88 12.43
N ALA A 59 7.77 -18.95 12.64
CA ALA A 59 7.16 -19.65 13.77
C ALA A 59 7.36 -21.18 13.72
N ALA A 60 7.33 -21.77 12.52
CA ALA A 60 7.43 -23.21 12.32
C ALA A 60 8.89 -23.72 12.34
N THR A 61 9.88 -22.85 12.15
CA THR A 61 11.30 -23.24 12.06
C THR A 61 11.99 -23.08 13.42
N PRO A 62 12.34 -24.17 14.11
CA PRO A 62 13.01 -24.08 15.40
C PRO A 62 14.39 -23.42 15.26
N HIS A 63 14.79 -22.65 16.26
CA HIS A 63 16.12 -22.00 16.30
C HIS A 63 16.43 -21.16 15.07
N TYR A 64 15.44 -20.42 14.56
CA TYR A 64 15.58 -19.50 13.44
C TYR A 64 15.56 -18.05 13.93
N PRO A 65 16.67 -17.54 14.52
CA PRO A 65 16.72 -16.19 15.04
C PRO A 65 16.79 -15.17 13.91
N LEU A 66 15.98 -14.12 14.00
CA LEU A 66 15.98 -12.99 13.06
C LEU A 66 16.21 -11.68 13.81
N ASP A 67 16.90 -10.76 13.15
CA ASP A 67 16.99 -9.38 13.58
C ASP A 67 15.84 -8.57 12.98
N GLY A 68 15.37 -7.56 13.71
CA GLY A 68 14.30 -6.70 13.21
C GLY A 68 14.06 -5.50 14.12
N HIS A 69 13.06 -4.71 13.75
CA HIS A 69 12.67 -3.55 14.54
C HIS A 69 11.19 -3.21 14.38
N VAL A 70 10.64 -2.52 15.37
CA VAL A 70 9.30 -1.91 15.34
C VAL A 70 9.48 -0.40 15.38
N SER A 71 8.97 0.32 14.38
CA SER A 71 9.04 1.77 14.32
C SER A 71 7.66 2.40 14.49
N PHE A 72 7.56 3.41 15.37
CA PHE A 72 6.36 4.20 15.64
C PHE A 72 6.48 5.55 14.96
N HIS A 73 5.50 5.91 14.15
CA HIS A 73 5.45 7.16 13.38
C HIS A 73 4.24 7.97 13.85
N GLN A 74 4.43 9.25 14.11
CA GLN A 74 3.28 10.15 14.28
C GLN A 74 2.57 10.31 12.94
N VAL A 75 1.24 10.38 12.93
CA VAL A 75 0.45 10.52 11.69
C VAL A 75 0.81 11.78 10.90
N ASN A 76 1.38 12.79 11.56
CA ASN A 76 1.90 14.02 10.93
C ASN A 76 3.44 14.09 10.87
N GLY A 77 4.13 13.07 11.35
CA GLY A 77 5.60 13.02 11.42
C GLY A 77 6.16 12.21 10.26
N LEU A 78 7.13 12.78 9.53
CA LEU A 78 7.84 12.08 8.44
C LEU A 78 8.82 11.02 8.95
N MET A 79 9.21 11.10 10.22
CA MET A 79 10.20 10.23 10.85
C MET A 79 9.50 9.40 11.94
N ALA A 80 10.04 8.20 12.22
CA ALA A 80 9.61 7.49 13.40
C ALA A 80 9.92 8.34 14.63
N SER A 81 8.96 8.47 15.53
CA SER A 81 9.15 9.07 16.85
C SER A 81 9.98 8.17 17.75
N GLU A 82 9.86 6.85 17.57
CA GLU A 82 10.50 5.84 18.42
C GLU A 82 10.68 4.55 17.63
N THR A 83 11.77 3.83 17.89
CA THR A 83 12.07 2.53 17.28
C THR A 83 12.54 1.56 18.35
N ILE A 84 11.94 0.37 18.37
CA ILE A 84 12.37 -0.77 19.17
C ILE A 84 13.16 -1.71 18.26
N MET A 85 14.43 -1.91 18.53
CA MET A 85 15.29 -2.83 17.78
C MET A 85 15.46 -4.12 18.59
N PHE A 86 15.39 -5.27 17.92
CA PHE A 86 15.68 -6.56 18.55
C PHE A 86 16.75 -7.34 17.79
N LYS A 87 17.60 -8.04 18.54
CA LYS A 87 18.66 -8.91 18.00
C LYS A 87 18.41 -10.36 18.37
N SER A 88 18.63 -11.24 17.39
CA SER A 88 18.43 -12.69 17.53
C SER A 88 17.04 -13.04 18.09
N GLY A 89 15.99 -12.41 17.55
CA GLY A 89 14.60 -12.67 17.91
C GLY A 89 14.14 -14.04 17.43
N GLN A 90 13.53 -14.83 18.30
CA GLN A 90 12.85 -16.07 17.96
C GLN A 90 11.34 -15.85 18.02
N CYS A 91 10.63 -16.30 16.99
CA CYS A 91 9.17 -16.40 17.05
C CYS A 91 8.81 -17.59 17.94
N ILE A 92 8.21 -17.30 19.10
CA ILE A 92 7.81 -18.32 20.07
C ILE A 92 6.29 -18.47 20.18
N GLY A 93 5.54 -17.63 19.46
CA GLY A 93 4.09 -17.68 19.40
C GLY A 93 3.57 -17.02 18.14
N TYR A 94 2.70 -17.73 17.43
CA TYR A 94 1.97 -17.24 16.26
C TYR A 94 0.53 -17.77 16.33
N GLN A 95 -0.44 -16.86 16.32
CA GLN A 95 -1.85 -17.20 16.37
C GLN A 95 -2.61 -16.32 15.40
N GLU A 96 -3.48 -16.91 14.58
CA GLU A 96 -4.39 -16.17 13.73
C GLU A 96 -5.81 -16.23 14.27
N VAL A 97 -6.52 -15.11 14.23
CA VAL A 97 -7.90 -14.97 14.67
C VAL A 97 -8.68 -14.21 13.61
N PHE A 98 -9.71 -14.85 13.08
CA PHE A 98 -10.74 -14.19 12.27
C PHE A 98 -11.96 -13.92 13.14
N GLU A 99 -12.40 -12.66 13.15
CA GLU A 99 -13.61 -12.23 13.82
C GLU A 99 -14.57 -11.66 12.79
N ALA A 100 -15.65 -12.39 12.50
CA ALA A 100 -16.68 -11.96 11.57
C ALA A 100 -17.45 -10.75 12.13
N GLY A 101 -17.61 -9.70 11.32
CA GLY A 101 -18.50 -8.59 11.61
C GLY A 101 -19.96 -8.89 11.23
N ALA A 102 -20.84 -7.91 11.47
CA ALA A 102 -22.28 -8.04 11.26
C ALA A 102 -22.68 -8.46 9.83
N ASP A 103 -21.88 -8.08 8.83
CA ASP A 103 -22.15 -8.35 7.41
C ASP A 103 -21.25 -9.46 6.82
N LEU A 104 -20.74 -10.38 7.65
CA LEU A 104 -19.76 -11.42 7.25
C LEU A 104 -18.40 -10.86 6.75
N VAL A 105 -18.21 -9.55 6.81
CA VAL A 105 -16.92 -8.87 6.67
C VAL A 105 -16.32 -8.74 8.07
N GLY A 106 -15.16 -9.35 8.27
CA GLY A 106 -14.52 -9.45 9.58
C GLY A 106 -13.12 -8.85 9.62
N SER A 107 -12.56 -8.79 10.82
CA SER A 107 -11.12 -8.52 10.98
C SER A 107 -10.36 -9.83 11.00
N TYR A 108 -9.24 -9.90 10.28
CA TYR A 108 -8.36 -11.06 10.29
C TYR A 108 -6.99 -10.62 10.78
N ARG A 109 -6.64 -11.03 12.01
CA ARG A 109 -5.44 -10.58 12.71
C ARG A 109 -4.55 -11.75 13.09
N CYS A 110 -3.25 -11.51 13.15
CA CYS A 110 -2.32 -12.43 13.78
C CYS A 110 -1.65 -11.79 15.01
N SER A 111 -1.53 -12.58 16.06
CA SER A 111 -0.74 -12.29 17.25
C SER A 111 0.63 -12.96 17.12
N LEU A 112 1.69 -12.19 17.22
CA LEU A 112 3.08 -12.61 17.10
C LEU A 112 3.81 -12.33 18.42
N THR A 113 4.47 -13.35 18.97
CA THR A 113 5.25 -13.25 20.22
C THR A 113 6.72 -13.54 19.93
N ILE A 114 7.59 -12.56 20.21
CA ILE A 114 9.02 -12.62 19.92
C ILE A 114 9.81 -12.61 21.23
N ALA A 115 10.69 -13.60 21.39
CA ALA A 115 11.71 -13.63 22.42
C ALA A 115 13.06 -13.22 21.81
N ALA A 116 13.59 -12.08 22.24
CA ALA A 116 14.86 -11.56 21.73
C ALA A 116 16.01 -11.73 22.74
N ALA A 117 17.24 -11.82 22.24
CA ALA A 117 18.43 -11.81 23.10
C ALA A 117 18.78 -10.39 23.56
N GLN A 118 18.44 -9.39 22.75
CA GLN A 118 18.63 -7.97 23.05
C GLN A 118 17.44 -7.18 22.52
N LEU A 119 17.02 -6.17 23.29
CA LEU A 119 15.97 -5.23 22.95
C LEU A 119 16.46 -3.81 23.27
N GLU A 120 16.46 -2.93 22.29
CA GLU A 120 16.94 -1.55 22.41
C GLU A 120 15.86 -0.56 21.97
N LEU A 121 15.69 0.53 22.72
CA LEU A 121 14.79 1.63 22.37
C LEU A 121 15.61 2.82 21.91
N ALA A 122 15.24 3.38 20.76
CA ALA A 122 15.83 4.59 20.22
C ALA A 122 14.73 5.61 19.90
N ALA A 123 14.98 6.88 20.24
CA ALA A 123 14.17 7.98 19.73
C ALA A 123 14.50 8.19 18.24
N GLY A 124 13.49 8.32 17.39
CA GLY A 124 13.69 8.44 15.94
C GLY A 124 13.39 7.18 15.14
N GLY A 125 13.51 7.27 13.82
CA GLY A 125 13.58 6.10 12.93
C GLY A 125 14.79 5.22 13.24
N PRO A 126 14.84 3.98 12.74
CA PRO A 126 16.04 3.16 12.87
C PRO A 126 17.21 4.00 12.39
N LEU A 127 18.20 4.22 13.26
CA LEU A 127 19.39 4.98 12.91
C LEU A 127 19.93 4.36 11.61
N SER A 128 19.91 5.12 10.52
CA SER A 128 20.57 4.73 9.27
C SER A 128 22.07 4.67 9.58
N GLY A 129 22.52 3.52 10.07
CA GLY A 129 23.81 3.42 10.75
C GLY A 129 23.89 2.30 11.80
N SER A 130 23.30 1.14 11.55
CA SER A 130 23.90 -0.13 11.96
C SER A 130 24.13 -1.02 10.74
N THR A 131 24.82 -0.51 9.73
CA THR A 131 25.82 -1.37 9.10
C THR A 131 26.91 -1.62 10.14
N PRO A 132 27.49 -2.83 10.21
CA PRO A 132 28.71 -3.03 10.98
C PRO A 132 29.70 -1.96 10.54
N ALA A 133 30.47 -1.44 11.49
CA ALA A 133 31.48 -0.41 11.28
C ALA A 133 32.08 -0.36 9.84
N SER A 134 31.81 0.74 9.13
CA SER A 134 32.81 1.45 8.31
C SER A 134 32.31 2.86 7.88
N GLY A 135 32.67 3.87 8.69
CA GLY A 135 33.13 5.22 8.32
C GLY A 135 32.35 6.16 7.35
N ALA A 136 31.86 7.26 7.93
CA ALA A 136 31.96 8.69 7.51
C ALA A 136 31.01 9.35 6.46
N ALA A 137 30.11 10.20 7.02
CA ALA A 137 29.81 11.62 6.72
C ALA A 137 29.06 12.11 5.45
N GLY A 138 27.93 12.82 5.67
CA GLY A 138 27.71 14.18 5.09
C GLY A 138 26.37 14.56 4.40
N LEU A 139 25.53 15.34 5.11
CA LEU A 139 24.69 16.51 4.71
C LEU A 139 23.46 16.44 3.73
N ALA A 140 22.27 16.31 4.34
CA ALA A 140 21.11 17.22 4.48
C ALA A 140 20.54 18.20 3.38
N ALA A 141 19.19 18.30 3.45
CA ALA A 141 18.26 19.46 3.26
C ALA A 141 17.66 19.70 1.83
N ALA A 142 16.43 20.19 1.60
CA ALA A 142 15.40 20.85 2.42
C ALA A 142 14.00 20.75 1.77
N ALA A 143 12.94 20.94 2.57
CA ALA A 143 11.53 21.10 2.16
C ALA A 143 10.96 22.42 2.71
N GLY A 144 9.97 23.01 2.02
CA GLY A 144 9.24 24.17 2.55
C GLY A 144 8.10 24.67 1.65
N ALA A 145 6.99 25.05 2.30
CA ALA A 145 5.75 25.68 1.80
C ALA A 145 4.70 24.69 1.23
N THR A 146 3.51 24.50 1.83
CA THR A 146 2.44 25.51 1.94
C THR A 146 1.31 25.02 2.88
N ILE A 147 1.05 25.72 4.01
CA ILE A 147 0.00 25.38 5.01
C ILE A 147 -1.04 26.52 5.13
N ALA A 148 -1.48 27.12 4.02
CA ALA A 148 -2.46 28.22 4.07
C ALA A 148 -3.91 27.77 3.82
N ALA A 149 -4.15 26.60 3.22
CA ALA A 149 -5.51 26.17 2.83
C ALA A 149 -6.28 25.39 3.91
N ALA A 150 -5.59 24.85 4.93
CA ALA A 150 -6.18 23.93 5.91
C ALA A 150 -7.09 24.61 6.96
N GLN A 151 -7.04 25.95 7.09
CA GLN A 151 -7.71 26.68 8.16
C GLN A 151 -9.20 26.96 7.90
N GLN A 152 -9.68 26.84 6.65
CA GLN A 152 -11.09 27.18 6.33
C GLN A 152 -12.04 25.98 6.44
N ALA A 153 -11.52 24.75 6.36
CA ALA A 153 -12.32 23.51 6.43
C ALA A 153 -12.79 23.16 7.86
N GLN A 154 -12.12 23.66 8.89
CA GLN A 154 -12.38 23.26 10.29
C GLN A 154 -13.56 23.96 10.97
N ARG A 155 -14.12 25.05 10.41
CA ARG A 155 -15.27 25.74 11.02
C ARG A 155 -16.64 25.13 10.72
N LEU A 156 -16.77 24.33 9.66
CA LEU A 156 -18.06 23.76 9.24
C LEU A 156 -18.36 22.41 9.92
N VAL A 157 -17.34 21.68 10.39
CA VAL A 157 -17.50 20.35 11.03
C VAL A 157 -17.97 20.46 12.48
N GLY A 158 -17.69 21.57 13.17
CA GLY A 158 -18.03 21.76 14.59
C GLY A 158 -19.50 22.07 14.90
N GLN A 159 -20.34 22.37 13.91
CA GLN A 159 -21.76 22.71 14.14
C GLN A 159 -22.72 21.53 13.91
N ALA A 160 -22.24 20.37 13.47
CA ALA A 160 -23.11 19.23 13.12
C ALA A 160 -23.23 18.14 14.21
N THR A 161 -22.56 18.28 15.37
CA THR A 161 -22.55 17.26 16.44
C THR A 161 -23.36 17.61 17.69
N ALA A 162 -24.28 18.56 17.60
CA ALA A 162 -25.29 18.78 18.64
C ALA A 162 -26.65 18.97 17.98
N LEU A 163 -27.47 17.91 17.98
CA LEU A 163 -28.94 17.84 17.82
C LEU A 163 -29.34 16.61 16.96
N VAL A 164 -29.47 15.43 17.57
CA VAL A 164 -30.57 14.50 17.24
C VAL A 164 -30.93 13.69 18.50
N ALA A 165 -31.85 14.25 19.28
CA ALA A 165 -32.73 13.52 20.17
C ALA A 165 -34.14 14.09 19.96
N ASP A 166 -34.77 13.78 18.83
CA ASP A 166 -36.23 13.73 18.63
C ASP A 166 -36.55 13.15 17.23
N PRO A 167 -37.56 12.27 17.03
CA PRO A 167 -37.93 11.75 15.74
C PRO A 167 -39.02 12.62 15.11
N GLY A 168 -38.65 13.45 14.14
CA GLY A 168 -39.63 14.19 13.34
C GLY A 168 -39.05 15.32 12.52
N ALA A 169 -38.40 15.03 11.40
CA ALA A 169 -38.40 15.86 10.19
C ALA A 169 -37.57 15.20 9.09
N ALA A 170 -38.19 15.05 7.92
CA ALA A 170 -37.53 14.66 6.69
C ALA A 170 -36.77 15.85 6.05
N VAL A 171 -35.86 15.49 5.12
CA VAL A 171 -35.26 16.30 4.04
C VAL A 171 -34.07 17.19 4.41
N ALA A 172 -32.84 16.73 4.10
CA ALA A 172 -31.96 17.37 3.12
C ALA A 172 -30.65 16.59 2.93
N THR A 173 -30.38 16.31 1.67
CA THR A 173 -29.29 15.55 1.03
C THR A 173 -27.89 16.18 1.10
N SER A 174 -26.89 15.31 0.94
CA SER A 174 -25.60 15.53 0.25
C SER A 174 -24.52 16.36 0.97
N ALA A 175 -23.55 15.68 1.61
CA ALA A 175 -22.09 15.94 1.51
C ALA A 175 -21.29 15.18 2.59
N VAL A 176 -21.25 13.84 2.56
CA VAL A 176 -20.30 13.06 3.39
C VAL A 176 -19.83 11.83 2.60
N ALA A 177 -19.11 12.07 1.51
CA ALA A 177 -18.51 11.02 0.70
C ALA A 177 -17.16 11.49 0.15
N ALA A 178 -16.21 11.79 1.04
CA ALA A 178 -14.79 11.93 0.71
C ALA A 178 -13.99 12.19 1.99
N SER A 179 -13.65 11.15 2.76
CA SER A 179 -12.48 11.15 3.68
C SER A 179 -12.36 9.79 4.39
N VAL A 180 -12.21 8.72 3.62
CA VAL A 180 -11.55 7.50 4.08
C VAL A 180 -10.75 7.00 2.89
N LEU A 181 -9.45 7.30 2.82
CA LEU A 181 -8.53 6.66 1.89
C LEU A 181 -7.40 6.00 2.68
N ALA A 182 -7.49 4.67 2.68
CA ALA A 182 -6.50 3.61 2.82
C ALA A 182 -5.05 3.94 3.25
N ALA A 183 -4.58 3.21 4.27
CA ALA A 183 -3.17 2.99 4.54
C ALA A 183 -2.53 2.21 3.37
N VAL A 184 -1.48 2.77 2.78
CA VAL A 184 -0.77 2.24 1.60
C VAL A 184 0.32 1.24 2.06
N PRO A 185 0.39 0.00 1.53
CA PRO A 185 1.51 -0.93 1.78
C PRO A 185 2.83 -0.41 1.17
N PRO A 186 4.02 -0.85 1.63
CA PRO A 186 5.28 -0.34 1.10
C PRO A 186 5.39 -0.65 -0.39
N ALA A 187 5.51 0.42 -1.17
CA ALA A 187 5.77 0.39 -2.59
C ALA A 187 7.02 -0.45 -2.88
N SER A 188 6.91 -1.44 -3.77
CA SER A 188 8.06 -1.98 -4.49
C SER A 188 8.89 -0.80 -5.04
N GLN A 189 10.22 -0.90 -5.00
CA GLN A 189 11.08 0.16 -5.55
C GLN A 189 10.71 0.50 -6.99
N TYR A 190 10.29 -0.51 -7.76
CA TYR A 190 9.86 -0.36 -9.14
C TYR A 190 8.46 -0.92 -9.39
N LEU A 191 7.75 -0.32 -10.34
CA LEU A 191 6.63 -0.94 -11.05
C LEU A 191 7.15 -1.54 -12.36
N TYR A 192 6.60 -2.68 -12.75
CA TYR A 192 7.09 -3.45 -13.89
C TYR A 192 6.04 -3.54 -14.99
N ARG A 193 6.50 -3.49 -16.24
CA ARG A 193 5.69 -3.79 -17.42
C ARG A 193 6.54 -4.54 -18.42
N GLU A 194 6.02 -5.64 -18.96
CA GLU A 194 6.70 -6.38 -20.00
C GLU A 194 6.17 -6.02 -21.39
N ASP A 195 7.05 -5.97 -22.40
CA ASP A 195 6.68 -5.59 -23.76
C ASP A 195 7.63 -6.21 -24.82
N ASN A 196 7.16 -6.38 -26.05
CA ASN A 196 7.99 -6.78 -27.20
C ASN A 196 8.52 -5.57 -28.00
N PHE A 197 7.76 -4.48 -28.01
CA PHE A 197 8.04 -3.30 -28.81
C PHE A 197 7.81 -2.07 -27.93
N PRO A 198 8.67 -1.82 -26.91
CA PRO A 198 8.44 -0.74 -25.96
C PRO A 198 8.39 0.63 -26.63
N TYR A 199 9.04 0.82 -27.77
CA TYR A 199 9.07 2.08 -28.53
C TYR A 199 7.97 2.22 -29.60
N ALA A 200 7.02 1.28 -29.68
CA ALA A 200 5.92 1.32 -30.65
C ALA A 200 4.58 1.63 -29.97
N SER A 201 3.90 2.69 -30.43
CA SER A 201 2.58 3.09 -29.94
C SER A 201 1.42 2.22 -30.45
N VAL A 202 1.68 1.42 -31.48
CA VAL A 202 0.69 0.52 -32.10
C VAL A 202 0.89 -0.90 -31.58
N GLY A 203 -0.22 -1.54 -31.21
CA GLY A 203 -0.26 -2.93 -30.80
C GLY A 203 -0.12 -3.90 -31.98
N LYS A 204 -0.37 -5.18 -31.72
CA LYS A 204 -0.31 -6.23 -32.74
C LYS A 204 -1.39 -6.08 -33.83
N GLU A 205 -2.54 -5.50 -33.49
CA GLU A 205 -3.66 -5.30 -34.42
C GLU A 205 -3.65 -3.87 -34.98
N PRO A 206 -3.93 -3.67 -36.28
CA PRO A 206 -4.00 -2.34 -36.88
C PRO A 206 -5.03 -1.44 -36.17
N GLY A 207 -4.61 -0.24 -35.79
CA GLY A 207 -5.47 0.75 -35.12
C GLY A 207 -5.59 0.59 -33.60
N ARG A 208 -5.03 -0.48 -33.03
CA ARG A 208 -4.97 -0.65 -31.58
C ARG A 208 -3.79 0.10 -30.99
N LEU A 209 -4.04 1.03 -30.08
CA LEU A 209 -3.00 1.80 -29.41
C LEU A 209 -2.61 1.15 -28.08
N LYS A 210 -1.35 1.31 -27.69
CA LYS A 210 -0.79 0.79 -26.44
C LYS A 210 0.13 1.82 -25.81
N SER A 211 0.43 1.63 -24.52
CA SER A 211 1.49 2.38 -23.86
C SER A 211 2.85 2.11 -24.50
N PHE A 212 3.67 3.15 -24.62
CA PHE A 212 4.95 3.10 -25.31
C PHE A 212 5.92 4.15 -24.76
N ILE A 213 7.19 3.97 -25.08
CA ILE A 213 8.26 4.92 -24.81
C ILE A 213 8.36 5.87 -26.00
N ASP A 214 8.14 7.15 -25.76
CA ASP A 214 8.22 8.18 -26.79
C ASP A 214 9.68 8.52 -27.16
N ALA A 215 9.86 9.39 -28.15
CA ALA A 215 11.18 9.81 -28.61
C ALA A 215 12.01 10.56 -27.55
N ALA A 216 11.36 11.09 -26.51
CA ALA A 216 12.00 11.75 -25.38
C ALA A 216 12.30 10.78 -24.21
N GLY A 217 11.95 9.50 -24.35
CA GLY A 217 12.14 8.47 -23.33
C GLY A 217 11.03 8.41 -22.29
N ASN A 218 9.94 9.18 -22.44
CA ASN A 218 8.82 9.14 -21.50
C ASN A 218 7.94 7.92 -21.77
N LEU A 219 7.37 7.34 -20.72
CA LEU A 219 6.35 6.32 -20.86
C LEU A 219 4.98 6.97 -21.01
N SER A 220 4.46 6.96 -22.24
CA SER A 220 3.13 7.47 -22.58
C SER A 220 2.10 6.33 -22.54
N PRO A 221 0.89 6.56 -21.99
CA PRO A 221 -0.25 5.68 -22.19
C PRO A 221 -0.74 5.73 -23.64
N ALA A 222 -1.68 4.85 -23.99
CA ALA A 222 -2.25 4.75 -25.33
C ALA A 222 -2.87 6.08 -25.81
N ASN A 223 -3.62 6.75 -24.92
CA ASN A 223 -4.11 8.11 -25.13
C ASN A 223 -4.11 8.90 -23.82
N PRO A 224 -3.13 9.78 -23.56
CA PRO A 224 -3.08 10.58 -22.33
C PRO A 224 -4.32 11.44 -22.05
N ALA A 225 -5.01 11.89 -23.12
CA ALA A 225 -6.25 12.66 -23.02
C ALA A 225 -7.52 11.79 -23.14
N GLY A 226 -7.34 10.47 -23.13
CA GLY A 226 -8.39 9.49 -23.29
C GLY A 226 -9.38 9.47 -22.13
N LYS A 227 -10.59 8.97 -22.39
CA LYS A 227 -11.71 9.00 -21.43
C LYS A 227 -12.09 7.62 -20.91
N ALA A 228 -11.32 6.58 -21.22
CA ALA A 228 -11.58 5.24 -20.71
C ALA A 228 -11.61 5.24 -19.18
N THR A 229 -12.53 4.47 -18.59
CA THR A 229 -12.54 4.25 -17.15
C THR A 229 -11.54 3.16 -16.75
N ILE A 230 -11.23 3.04 -15.46
CA ILE A 230 -10.41 1.94 -14.93
C ILE A 230 -10.97 0.58 -15.36
N GLN A 231 -12.29 0.39 -15.24
CA GLN A 231 -12.94 -0.86 -15.67
C GLN A 231 -12.79 -1.11 -17.19
N ASP A 232 -12.91 -0.07 -18.01
CA ASP A 232 -12.72 -0.22 -19.46
C ASP A 232 -11.30 -0.63 -19.83
N HIS A 233 -10.32 -0.05 -19.12
CA HIS A 233 -8.91 -0.37 -19.30
C HIS A 233 -8.59 -1.79 -18.84
N VAL A 234 -9.02 -2.19 -17.64
CA VAL A 234 -8.83 -3.54 -17.08
C VAL A 234 -9.47 -4.59 -17.99
N ARG A 235 -10.71 -4.36 -18.43
CA ARG A 235 -11.43 -5.28 -19.31
C ARG A 235 -10.76 -5.45 -20.68
N GLY A 236 -10.01 -4.45 -21.13
CA GLY A 236 -9.20 -4.55 -22.35
C GLY A 236 -10.00 -4.58 -23.65
N SER A 237 -11.27 -4.16 -23.64
CA SER A 237 -12.12 -4.15 -24.85
C SER A 237 -11.91 -2.89 -25.68
N GLU A 238 -11.77 -3.07 -27.00
CA GLU A 238 -11.72 -1.95 -27.94
C GLU A 238 -13.11 -1.33 -28.17
N PRO A 239 -13.18 -0.04 -28.53
CA PRO A 239 -12.07 0.91 -28.75
C PRO A 239 -11.54 1.56 -27.46
N ARG A 240 -12.15 1.25 -26.31
CA ARG A 240 -11.87 1.96 -25.05
C ARG A 240 -10.46 1.70 -24.53
N LYS A 241 -9.89 0.52 -24.79
CA LYS A 241 -8.50 0.22 -24.40
C LYS A 241 -7.49 1.11 -25.12
N SER A 242 -7.71 1.39 -26.41
CA SER A 242 -6.88 2.34 -27.17
C SER A 242 -7.09 3.81 -26.76
N ASP A 243 -8.27 4.15 -26.22
CA ASP A 243 -8.57 5.46 -25.63
C ASP A 243 -8.20 5.57 -24.15
N SER A 244 -7.28 4.73 -23.67
CA SER A 244 -6.95 4.68 -22.24
C SER A 244 -5.87 5.70 -21.85
N PRO A 245 -6.12 6.51 -20.81
CA PRO A 245 -5.09 7.35 -20.20
C PRO A 245 -4.20 6.59 -19.20
N TYR A 246 -4.38 5.27 -19.08
CA TYR A 246 -3.66 4.44 -18.11
C TYR A 246 -2.63 3.53 -18.80
N THR A 247 -1.52 3.32 -18.10
CA THR A 247 -0.55 2.27 -18.37
C THR A 247 -0.67 1.18 -17.31
N SER A 248 -0.87 -0.06 -17.75
CA SER A 248 -0.88 -1.24 -16.85
C SER A 248 0.54 -1.62 -16.45
N THR A 249 0.75 -1.82 -15.15
CA THR A 249 2.00 -2.26 -14.53
C THR A 249 1.71 -3.26 -13.39
N SER A 250 2.74 -3.89 -12.84
CA SER A 250 2.68 -4.77 -11.67
C SER A 250 3.67 -4.32 -10.59
N ALA A 251 3.31 -4.53 -9.32
CA ALA A 251 4.20 -4.22 -8.18
C ALA A 251 5.34 -5.24 -7.99
N ALA A 252 5.23 -6.42 -8.60
CA ALA A 252 6.28 -7.42 -8.57
C ALA A 252 6.61 -7.93 -9.98
N LEU A 253 7.83 -8.40 -10.13
CA LEU A 253 8.29 -9.12 -11.31
C LEU A 253 7.58 -10.47 -11.40
N ASN A 254 7.32 -10.94 -12.62
CA ASN A 254 6.72 -12.25 -12.91
C ASN A 254 5.34 -12.47 -12.27
N VAL A 255 4.59 -11.41 -11.97
CA VAL A 255 3.19 -11.54 -11.59
C VAL A 255 2.38 -11.81 -12.86
N GLY A 256 2.04 -13.08 -13.06
CA GLY A 256 1.32 -13.55 -14.25
C GLY A 256 2.23 -14.23 -15.28
N LYS A 257 1.81 -14.24 -16.54
CA LYS A 257 2.58 -14.85 -17.63
C LYS A 257 3.71 -13.93 -18.06
N SER A 258 4.96 -14.37 -17.94
CA SER A 258 6.06 -13.63 -18.56
C SER A 258 5.89 -13.61 -20.08
N TYR A 259 6.01 -12.43 -20.64
CA TYR A 259 5.89 -12.12 -22.06
C TYR A 259 6.89 -11.02 -22.41
N GLY A 260 7.12 -10.79 -23.71
CA GLY A 260 8.02 -9.72 -24.13
C GLY A 260 9.51 -10.09 -24.02
N ASP A 261 10.32 -9.49 -24.88
CA ASP A 261 11.79 -9.47 -24.77
C ASP A 261 12.31 -8.20 -24.08
N HIS A 262 11.42 -7.28 -23.69
CA HIS A 262 11.74 -6.08 -22.93
C HIS A 262 10.96 -6.01 -21.61
N GLU A 263 11.58 -5.36 -20.64
CA GLU A 263 11.02 -4.97 -19.36
C GLU A 263 11.13 -3.45 -19.23
N ILE A 264 10.03 -2.81 -18.88
CA ILE A 264 9.95 -1.39 -18.54
C ILE A 264 9.79 -1.32 -17.02
N ARG A 265 10.73 -0.64 -16.36
CA ARG A 265 10.67 -0.34 -14.93
C ARG A 265 10.31 1.13 -14.74
N ILE A 266 9.47 1.39 -13.74
CA ILE A 266 9.15 2.74 -13.29
C ILE A 266 9.61 2.86 -11.85
N ASP A 267 10.48 3.82 -11.53
CA ASP A 267 10.86 4.16 -10.14
C ASP A 267 9.62 4.66 -9.39
N HIS A 268 9.01 3.76 -8.62
CA HIS A 268 7.74 4.00 -7.96
C HIS A 268 7.89 5.05 -6.86
N ALA A 269 8.92 4.89 -6.02
CA ALA A 269 9.15 5.78 -4.90
C ALA A 269 9.51 7.20 -5.37
N GLY A 270 10.42 7.31 -6.35
CA GLY A 270 10.81 8.59 -6.92
C GLY A 270 9.65 9.28 -7.65
N LEU A 271 8.84 8.53 -8.41
CA LEU A 271 7.68 9.09 -9.11
C LEU A 271 6.62 9.58 -8.12
N ALA A 272 6.32 8.80 -7.08
CA ALA A 272 5.35 9.19 -6.05
C ALA A 272 5.80 10.47 -5.31
N GLN A 273 7.08 10.60 -4.99
CA GLN A 273 7.65 11.83 -4.41
C GLN A 273 7.56 13.01 -5.37
N GLY A 274 7.90 12.82 -6.65
CA GLY A 274 7.80 13.85 -7.67
C GLY A 274 6.38 14.37 -7.87
N ILE A 275 5.38 13.48 -7.79
CA ILE A 275 3.96 13.86 -7.81
C ILE A 275 3.60 14.65 -6.55
N ALA A 276 4.00 14.16 -5.36
CA ALA A 276 3.69 14.81 -4.09
C ALA A 276 4.30 16.22 -3.97
N HIS A 277 5.49 16.44 -4.55
CA HIS A 277 6.15 17.75 -4.59
C HIS A 277 5.68 18.63 -5.76
N GLY A 278 4.79 18.13 -6.63
CA GLY A 278 4.30 18.86 -7.80
C GLY A 278 5.30 19.01 -8.94
N GLU A 279 6.44 18.32 -8.88
CA GLU A 279 7.42 18.25 -9.98
C GLU A 279 6.87 17.48 -11.19
N VAL A 280 5.98 16.53 -10.93
CA VAL A 280 5.34 15.70 -11.95
C VAL A 280 3.85 16.01 -11.96
N ALA A 281 3.42 16.76 -12.98
CA ALA A 281 2.03 17.13 -13.16
C ALA A 281 1.31 16.15 -14.10
N GLY A 282 0.02 15.90 -13.83
CA GLY A 282 -0.83 15.09 -14.71
C GLY A 282 -0.57 13.58 -14.63
N VAL A 283 0.21 13.12 -13.65
CA VAL A 283 0.44 11.69 -13.38
C VAL A 283 -0.22 11.31 -12.07
N GLU A 284 -0.87 10.15 -12.07
CA GLU A 284 -1.54 9.58 -10.90
C GLU A 284 -1.24 8.08 -10.83
N ILE A 285 -0.78 7.61 -9.67
CA ILE A 285 -0.54 6.18 -9.42
C ILE A 285 -1.75 5.63 -8.68
N ILE A 286 -2.37 4.60 -9.25
CA ILE A 286 -3.56 3.94 -8.71
C ILE A 286 -3.13 2.55 -8.25
N SER A 287 -3.11 2.35 -6.93
CA SER A 287 -2.69 1.08 -6.32
C SER A 287 -3.65 -0.05 -6.67
N ASN A 288 -3.22 -1.30 -6.48
CA ASN A 288 -4.09 -2.45 -6.69
C ASN A 288 -5.36 -2.37 -5.84
N ASP A 289 -5.25 -1.92 -4.59
CA ASP A 289 -6.41 -1.72 -3.70
C ASP A 289 -7.39 -0.70 -4.26
N GLN A 290 -6.90 0.42 -4.79
CA GLN A 290 -7.76 1.44 -5.42
C GLN A 290 -8.41 0.90 -6.70
N VAL A 291 -7.68 0.14 -7.53
CA VAL A 291 -8.25 -0.55 -8.70
C VAL A 291 -9.37 -1.50 -8.26
N LEU A 292 -9.12 -2.34 -7.25
CA LEU A 292 -10.10 -3.29 -6.73
C LEU A 292 -11.32 -2.57 -6.14
N GLN A 293 -11.15 -1.47 -5.41
CA GLN A 293 -12.25 -0.64 -4.91
C GLN A 293 -13.12 -0.09 -6.05
N HIS A 294 -12.50 0.40 -7.13
CA HIS A 294 -13.23 0.87 -8.31
C HIS A 294 -14.01 -0.24 -9.01
N LEU A 295 -13.43 -1.42 -9.14
CA LEU A 295 -14.08 -2.59 -9.76
C LEU A 295 -15.20 -3.14 -8.87
N GLU A 296 -15.01 -3.14 -7.56
CA GLU A 296 -15.99 -3.58 -6.58
C GLU A 296 -17.24 -2.70 -6.62
N ALA A 297 -17.07 -1.37 -6.69
CA ALA A 297 -18.19 -0.44 -6.89
C ALA A 297 -18.99 -0.79 -8.15
N LYS A 298 -18.32 -1.15 -9.25
CA LYS A 298 -18.97 -1.56 -10.50
C LYS A 298 -19.66 -2.92 -10.41
N ARG A 299 -19.10 -3.87 -9.64
CA ARG A 299 -19.74 -5.15 -9.34
C ARG A 299 -21.01 -4.93 -8.52
N THR A 300 -20.96 -4.10 -7.49
CA THR A 300 -22.13 -3.76 -6.66
C THR A 300 -23.24 -3.10 -7.48
N GLU A 301 -22.89 -2.15 -8.37
CA GLU A 301 -23.87 -1.59 -9.32
C GLU A 301 -24.46 -2.67 -10.25
N ALA A 302 -23.64 -3.61 -10.73
CA ALA A 302 -24.10 -4.69 -11.60
C ALA A 302 -25.01 -5.69 -10.87
N GLN A 303 -24.69 -5.98 -9.60
CA GLN A 303 -25.48 -6.83 -8.71
C GLN A 303 -26.85 -6.20 -8.46
N ALA A 304 -26.90 -4.94 -8.02
CA ALA A 304 -28.16 -4.24 -7.78
C ALA A 304 -29.05 -4.18 -9.04
N ARG A 305 -28.46 -4.00 -10.22
CA ARG A 305 -29.20 -4.06 -11.51
C ARG A 305 -29.74 -5.46 -11.81
N TYR A 306 -28.99 -6.50 -11.46
CA TYR A 306 -29.43 -7.88 -11.64
C TYR A 306 -30.58 -8.21 -10.68
N ASP A 307 -30.46 -7.82 -9.41
CA ASP A 307 -31.48 -8.06 -8.38
C ASP A 307 -32.79 -7.34 -8.70
N LEU A 308 -32.71 -6.09 -9.19
CA LEU A 308 -33.88 -5.31 -9.60
C LEU A 308 -34.54 -5.88 -10.88
N ALA A 309 -33.74 -6.35 -11.84
CA ALA A 309 -34.22 -6.82 -13.13
C ALA A 309 -33.40 -8.04 -13.62
N PRO A 310 -33.74 -9.25 -13.14
CA PRO A 310 -33.04 -10.46 -13.53
C PRO A 310 -33.18 -10.72 -15.03
N SER A 311 -32.07 -10.69 -15.76
CA SER A 311 -32.02 -11.00 -17.19
C SER A 311 -30.66 -11.61 -17.56
N THR A 312 -30.61 -12.36 -18.66
CA THR A 312 -29.35 -12.92 -19.18
C THR A 312 -28.29 -11.83 -19.39
N LYS A 313 -28.71 -10.66 -19.88
CA LYS A 313 -27.83 -9.51 -20.10
C LYS A 313 -27.22 -8.99 -18.80
N ASN A 314 -28.03 -8.88 -17.74
CA ASN A 314 -27.55 -8.40 -16.44
C ASN A 314 -26.70 -9.45 -15.73
N LYS A 315 -27.04 -10.75 -15.86
CA LYS A 315 -26.21 -11.85 -15.36
C LYS A 315 -24.82 -11.85 -15.98
N VAL A 316 -24.72 -11.69 -17.31
CA VAL A 316 -23.43 -11.62 -18.01
C VAL A 316 -22.62 -10.39 -17.59
N ARG A 317 -23.26 -9.24 -17.36
CA ARG A 317 -22.57 -8.04 -16.86
C ARG A 317 -22.00 -8.23 -15.47
N LEU A 318 -22.77 -8.83 -14.57
CA LEU A 318 -22.32 -9.16 -13.22
C LEU A 318 -21.14 -10.12 -13.27
N ALA A 319 -21.25 -11.21 -14.04
CA ALA A 319 -20.16 -12.18 -14.21
C ALA A 319 -18.88 -11.52 -14.75
N ARG A 320 -19.00 -10.62 -15.74
CA ARG A 320 -17.83 -9.87 -16.25
C ARG A 320 -17.21 -8.97 -15.19
N ALA A 321 -18.02 -8.26 -14.40
CA ALA A 321 -17.51 -7.43 -13.31
C ALA A 321 -16.77 -8.26 -12.24
N GLN A 322 -17.27 -9.46 -11.94
CA GLN A 322 -16.59 -10.42 -11.05
C GLN A 322 -15.25 -10.88 -11.65
N SER A 323 -15.22 -11.26 -12.92
CA SER A 323 -13.96 -11.65 -13.59
C SER A 323 -12.94 -10.51 -13.68
N ASP A 324 -13.38 -9.25 -13.86
CA ASP A 324 -12.47 -8.09 -13.85
C ASP A 324 -11.73 -8.00 -12.49
N ILE A 325 -12.44 -8.24 -11.38
CA ILE A 325 -11.88 -8.23 -10.01
C ILE A 325 -10.89 -9.39 -9.83
N GLU A 326 -11.29 -10.60 -10.22
CA GLU A 326 -10.45 -11.81 -10.09
C GLU A 326 -9.14 -11.66 -10.86
N ASN A 327 -9.20 -11.17 -12.10
CA ASN A 327 -8.01 -10.93 -12.91
C ASN A 327 -7.11 -9.85 -12.29
N SER A 328 -7.68 -8.71 -11.88
CA SER A 328 -6.90 -7.62 -11.28
C SER A 328 -6.25 -8.01 -9.95
N ARG A 329 -6.92 -8.87 -9.17
CA ARG A 329 -6.37 -9.43 -7.93
C ARG A 329 -5.24 -10.41 -8.22
N ARG A 330 -5.41 -11.32 -9.17
CA ARG A 330 -4.39 -12.30 -9.55
C ARG A 330 -3.13 -11.61 -10.08
N ASP A 331 -3.32 -10.61 -10.94
CA ASP A 331 -2.22 -9.97 -11.66
C ASP A 331 -1.58 -8.81 -10.87
N GLN A 332 -2.09 -8.52 -9.66
CA GLN A 332 -1.67 -7.41 -8.79
C GLN A 332 -1.47 -6.10 -9.58
N GLU A 333 -2.45 -5.81 -10.45
CA GLU A 333 -2.36 -4.71 -11.41
C GLU A 333 -2.32 -3.36 -10.69
N VAL A 334 -1.34 -2.54 -11.05
CA VAL A 334 -1.19 -1.14 -10.66
C VAL A 334 -1.31 -0.30 -11.93
N LEU A 335 -2.13 0.75 -11.88
CA LEU A 335 -2.34 1.63 -13.03
C LEU A 335 -1.61 2.95 -12.82
N VAL A 336 -0.86 3.37 -13.83
CA VAL A 336 -0.27 4.71 -13.87
C VAL A 336 -1.00 5.51 -14.93
N LYS A 337 -1.69 6.57 -14.51
CA LYS A 337 -2.39 7.50 -15.40
C LYS A 337 -1.44 8.59 -15.85
N GLY A 338 -1.53 8.99 -17.12
CA GLY A 338 -0.74 10.10 -17.68
C GLY A 338 0.67 9.69 -18.12
N VAL A 339 1.43 10.68 -18.61
CA VAL A 339 2.76 10.46 -19.19
C VAL A 339 3.82 10.50 -18.10
N VAL A 340 4.56 9.40 -17.93
CA VAL A 340 5.63 9.30 -16.92
C VAL A 340 6.95 9.83 -17.49
N PRO A 341 7.61 10.82 -16.85
CA PRO A 341 8.86 11.37 -17.34
C PRO A 341 9.99 10.33 -17.44
N ALA A 342 10.85 10.48 -18.46
CA ALA A 342 11.99 9.60 -18.71
C ALA A 342 12.91 9.37 -17.50
N LYS A 343 13.04 10.38 -16.61
CA LYS A 343 13.88 10.29 -15.40
C LYS A 343 13.45 9.18 -14.42
N TYR A 344 12.22 8.69 -14.53
CA TYR A 344 11.68 7.61 -13.70
C TYR A 344 11.54 6.28 -14.45
N VAL A 345 11.93 6.22 -15.72
CA VAL A 345 11.66 5.06 -16.58
C VAL A 345 12.97 4.43 -17.04
N GLU A 346 13.06 3.11 -16.90
CA GLU A 346 14.16 2.31 -17.40
C GLU A 346 13.62 1.21 -18.33
N VAL A 347 14.27 1.01 -19.47
CA VAL A 347 13.91 -0.06 -20.43
C VAL A 347 15.07 -1.03 -20.54
N ILE A 348 14.82 -2.28 -20.20
CA ILE A 348 15.81 -3.35 -20.15
C ILE A 348 15.45 -4.41 -21.18
N LYS A 349 16.41 -4.82 -22.00
CA LYS A 349 16.26 -5.99 -22.86
C LYS A 349 16.56 -7.26 -22.06
N LYS A 350 15.61 -8.19 -22.02
CA LYS A 350 15.76 -9.47 -21.34
C LYS A 350 16.80 -10.31 -22.09
N SER A 351 17.79 -10.82 -21.37
CA SER A 351 18.69 -11.84 -21.89
C SER A 351 17.92 -13.15 -22.05
N SER A 352 17.83 -13.63 -23.29
CA SER A 352 17.20 -14.89 -23.69
C SER A 352 17.87 -16.11 -23.06
#